data_AF-A0AAD6U5A8-F1
#
_entry.id   AF-A0AAD6U5A8-F1
#
_cell.length_a   1.000
_cell.length_b   1.000
_cell.length_c   1.000
_cell.angle_alpha   90.00
_cell.angle_beta   90.00
_cell.angle_gamma   90.00
#
_symmetry.space_group_name_H-M   'P 1'
#
loop_
_entity.id
_entity.type
_entity.pdbx_description
1 polymer ?
#
loop_
_entity_poly.entity_id
_entity_poly.type
_entity_poly.pdbx_seq_one_letter_code
_entity_poly.pdbx_strand_id
1 'polypeptide(L)'
;MTVGTWDPKRASELENALVASGRPRVRKAILTDFDLSAHLQDSDYFAADHARSLSGSPYFYSTPYKYTQSSLGDGRAHVCSLTGSMSASEPYLQSPLDDLWAFLYNAVWATLLEVLPMSNQKIIWRLQLRSRSVGEREGTIKRITQVQDFQKKFPPMLRAMAPVIEDWLSALDQMEEAWQRQQQKASTTGGVGFADFNHLAYSGVQDFIRIFTNHRERLAGVGDDIPVSFEILWQLGGTTA
;
A
#
# COMPACT_ATOMS: atom_id res chain seq x y z
N MET A 1 3.62 19.73 -24.46
CA MET A 1 4.02 19.00 -23.24
C MET A 1 4.46 17.62 -23.67
N THR A 2 5.70 17.24 -23.37
CA THR A 2 6.18 15.87 -23.58
C THR A 2 5.44 14.98 -22.60
N VAL A 3 4.67 14.03 -23.11
CA VAL A 3 4.09 12.94 -22.30
C VAL A 3 5.25 12.30 -21.54
N GLY A 4 5.14 12.24 -20.20
CA GLY A 4 6.20 11.68 -19.38
C GLY A 4 6.52 10.26 -19.83
N THR A 5 7.72 10.04 -20.36
CA THR A 5 8.18 8.70 -20.70
C THR A 5 8.52 7.95 -19.42
N TRP A 6 8.11 6.68 -19.35
CA TRP A 6 8.46 5.75 -18.29
C TRP A 6 9.97 5.75 -18.01
N ASP A 7 10.38 5.67 -16.73
CA ASP A 7 11.79 5.64 -16.31
C ASP A 7 12.39 4.25 -16.59
N PRO A 8 13.24 4.09 -17.62
CA PRO A 8 13.75 2.78 -18.03
C PRO A 8 14.68 2.16 -16.98
N LYS A 9 15.36 3.01 -16.18
CA LYS A 9 16.28 2.53 -15.14
C LYS A 9 15.50 1.82 -14.04
N ARG A 10 14.38 2.40 -13.60
CA ARG A 10 13.53 1.81 -12.55
C ARG A 10 12.81 0.56 -13.01
N ALA A 11 12.35 0.54 -14.26
CA ALA A 11 11.82 -0.68 -14.86
C ALA A 11 12.86 -1.82 -14.80
N SER A 12 14.11 -1.54 -15.16
CA SER A 12 15.20 -2.52 -15.07
C SER A 12 15.52 -2.93 -13.63
N GLU A 13 15.53 -1.99 -12.67
CA GLU A 13 15.73 -2.31 -11.25
C GLU A 13 14.63 -3.23 -10.69
N LEU A 14 13.37 -3.00 -11.09
CA LEU A 14 12.25 -3.86 -10.74
C LEU A 14 12.39 -5.25 -11.38
N GLU A 15 12.74 -5.32 -12.66
CA GLU A 15 13.00 -6.60 -13.34
C GLU A 15 14.11 -7.40 -12.64
N ASN A 16 15.20 -6.74 -12.25
CA ASN A 16 16.28 -7.38 -11.52
C ASN A 16 15.82 -7.90 -10.15
N ALA A 17 14.99 -7.14 -9.42
CA ALA A 17 14.41 -7.57 -8.15
C ALA A 17 13.49 -8.79 -8.33
N LEU A 18 12.67 -8.81 -9.40
CA LEU A 18 11.83 -9.96 -9.74
C LEU A 18 12.66 -11.19 -10.10
N VAL A 19 13.72 -11.03 -10.90
CA VAL A 19 14.64 -12.14 -11.25
C VAL A 19 15.31 -12.70 -10.00
N ALA A 20 15.77 -11.85 -9.09
CA ALA A 20 16.39 -12.26 -7.83
C ALA A 20 15.42 -13.07 -6.94
N SER A 21 14.10 -12.85 -7.07
CA SER A 21 13.09 -13.61 -6.33
C SER A 21 12.91 -15.06 -6.82
N GLY A 22 13.42 -15.42 -8.01
CA GLY A 22 13.44 -16.79 -8.56
C GLY A 22 12.35 -17.10 -9.60
N ARG A 23 12.48 -18.24 -10.33
CA ARG A 23 11.50 -18.67 -11.36
C ARG A 23 10.28 -19.38 -10.74
N PRO A 24 9.06 -19.17 -11.27
CA PRO A 24 7.83 -19.61 -10.61
C PRO A 24 7.51 -21.09 -10.77
N ARG A 25 6.89 -21.67 -9.73
CA ARG A 25 6.03 -22.86 -9.82
C ARG A 25 4.60 -22.49 -9.39
N VAL A 26 3.82 -22.05 -10.39
CA VAL A 26 2.36 -22.10 -10.53
C VAL A 26 1.50 -21.79 -9.29
N ARG A 27 1.48 -20.52 -8.86
CA ARG A 27 0.27 -19.85 -8.31
C ARG A 27 0.31 -18.39 -8.75
N LYS A 28 -0.65 -17.97 -9.57
CA LYS A 28 -0.73 -16.59 -10.09
C LYS A 28 -1.83 -15.84 -9.36
N ALA A 29 -1.48 -14.72 -8.73
CA ALA A 29 -2.47 -13.75 -8.28
C ALA A 29 -2.76 -12.81 -9.46
N ILE A 30 -4.04 -12.65 -9.79
CA ILE A 30 -4.48 -11.77 -10.87
C ILE A 30 -5.17 -10.58 -10.21
N LEU A 31 -4.69 -9.37 -10.48
CA LEU A 31 -5.39 -8.14 -10.14
C LEU A 31 -6.48 -7.90 -11.18
N THR A 32 -7.69 -7.63 -10.71
CA THR A 32 -8.88 -7.32 -11.51
C THR A 32 -9.58 -6.12 -10.91
N ASP A 33 -10.67 -5.64 -11.54
CA ASP A 33 -11.47 -4.50 -11.05
C ASP A 33 -10.68 -3.18 -11.05
N PHE A 34 -10.41 -2.69 -12.26
CA PHE A 34 -9.68 -1.44 -12.51
C PHE A 34 -10.63 -0.28 -12.83
N ASP A 35 -11.90 -0.37 -12.46
CA ASP A 35 -12.94 0.62 -12.80
C ASP A 35 -12.66 2.01 -12.21
N LEU A 36 -11.90 2.06 -11.11
CA LEU A 36 -11.43 3.29 -10.46
C LEU A 36 -9.97 3.63 -10.78
N SER A 37 -9.33 2.91 -11.72
CA SER A 37 -7.96 3.22 -12.13
C SER A 37 -7.91 4.58 -12.84
N ALA A 38 -6.87 5.35 -12.52
CA ALA A 38 -6.64 6.64 -13.15
C ALA A 38 -5.59 6.52 -14.26
N HIS A 39 -5.86 7.14 -15.41
CA HIS A 39 -4.89 7.27 -16.48
C HIS A 39 -4.00 8.50 -16.23
N LEU A 40 -2.75 8.25 -15.83
CA LEU A 40 -1.84 9.29 -15.34
C LEU A 40 -1.13 10.09 -16.45
N GLN A 41 -1.29 9.72 -17.73
CA GLN A 41 -0.68 10.46 -18.85
C GLN A 41 -1.47 11.74 -19.19
N ASP A 42 -2.70 11.85 -18.70
CA ASP A 42 -3.53 13.02 -18.89
C ASP A 42 -3.12 14.07 -17.84
N SER A 43 -2.79 15.28 -18.30
CA SER A 43 -2.48 16.43 -17.43
C SER A 43 -3.59 16.72 -16.41
N ASP A 44 -4.79 16.22 -16.70
CA ASP A 44 -6.01 16.44 -15.95
C ASP A 44 -5.99 15.71 -14.61
N TYR A 45 -5.29 14.58 -14.48
CA TYR A 45 -5.19 13.88 -13.19
C TYR A 45 -4.52 14.74 -12.10
N PHE A 46 -3.51 15.51 -12.50
CA PHE A 46 -2.82 16.45 -11.63
C PHE A 46 -3.55 17.81 -11.52
N ALA A 47 -4.65 18.00 -12.25
CA ALA A 47 -5.50 19.16 -12.12
C ALA A 47 -6.39 19.06 -10.88
N ALA A 48 -6.82 20.22 -10.37
CA ALA A 48 -7.49 20.35 -9.07
C ALA A 48 -8.86 19.65 -8.95
N ASP A 49 -9.39 19.09 -10.04
CA ASP A 49 -10.72 18.49 -10.10
C ASP A 49 -10.74 17.02 -9.65
N HIS A 50 -9.68 16.24 -9.91
CA HIS A 50 -9.57 14.86 -9.43
C HIS A 50 -9.37 14.76 -7.92
N ALA A 51 -8.89 15.83 -7.31
CA ALA A 51 -8.55 15.85 -5.90
C ALA A 51 -9.75 16.19 -4.97
N ARG A 52 -10.97 16.30 -5.51
CA ARG A 52 -12.15 16.80 -4.77
C ARG A 52 -13.17 15.74 -4.35
N SER A 53 -13.18 14.56 -4.97
CA SER A 53 -14.13 13.49 -4.65
C SER A 53 -13.44 12.29 -4.01
N LEU A 54 -13.90 11.89 -2.83
CA LEU A 54 -13.51 10.63 -2.21
C LEU A 54 -13.80 9.48 -3.17
N SER A 55 -12.81 8.65 -3.47
CA SER A 55 -12.95 7.47 -4.31
C SER A 55 -12.43 6.23 -3.58
N GLY A 56 -13.03 5.07 -3.88
CA GLY A 56 -12.64 3.79 -3.30
C GLY A 56 -13.43 3.40 -2.04
N SER A 57 -12.91 2.38 -1.36
CA SER A 57 -13.55 1.80 -0.18
C SER A 57 -12.90 2.32 1.10
N PRO A 58 -13.69 2.88 2.05
CA PRO A 58 -13.16 3.55 3.25
C PRO A 58 -12.41 2.62 4.21
N TYR A 59 -12.53 1.31 4.00
CA TYR A 59 -11.82 0.29 4.77
C TYR A 59 -10.35 0.15 4.38
N PHE A 60 -9.96 0.67 3.21
CA PHE A 60 -8.62 0.53 2.66
C PHE A 60 -7.91 1.88 2.45
N TYR A 61 -8.51 2.99 2.90
CA TYR A 61 -7.86 4.30 2.82
C TYR A 61 -6.58 4.34 3.65
N SER A 62 -5.57 4.99 3.09
CA SER A 62 -4.26 5.19 3.70
C SER A 62 -4.28 6.21 4.85
N THR A 63 -3.12 6.37 5.49
CA THR A 63 -2.85 7.35 6.56
C THR A 63 -2.80 8.81 6.13
N PRO A 64 -2.27 9.19 4.94
CA PRO A 64 -2.31 10.58 4.51
C PRO A 64 -3.73 11.17 4.34
N TYR A 65 -4.77 10.32 4.39
CA TYR A 65 -6.11 10.70 4.84
C TYR A 65 -6.13 11.01 6.35
N LYS A 66 -5.48 12.09 6.79
CA LYS A 66 -5.73 12.61 8.14
C LYS A 66 -7.14 13.19 8.19
N TYR A 67 -8.10 12.35 8.55
CA TYR A 67 -9.38 12.80 9.06
C TYR A 67 -9.17 13.46 10.41
N THR A 68 -9.33 14.78 10.52
CA THR A 68 -9.88 15.30 11.78
C THR A 68 -11.39 15.15 11.69
N GLN A 69 -11.95 14.19 12.43
CA GLN A 69 -13.32 14.35 12.93
C GLN A 69 -13.29 15.54 13.90
N SER A 70 -13.31 16.75 13.35
CA SER A 70 -13.71 17.94 14.10
C SER A 70 -15.19 17.79 14.44
N SER A 71 -15.54 18.05 15.70
CA SER A 71 -16.83 17.88 16.38
C SER A 71 -18.02 18.66 15.79
N LEU A 72 -18.20 18.67 14.48
CA LEU A 72 -19.35 19.25 13.80
C LEU A 72 -20.18 18.09 13.25
N GLY A 73 -21.33 17.82 13.87
CA GLY A 73 -22.20 16.66 13.64
C GLY A 73 -22.91 16.61 12.27
N ASP A 74 -22.21 16.92 11.19
CA ASP A 74 -22.73 16.96 9.81
C ASP A 74 -22.56 15.62 9.07
N GLY A 75 -21.56 14.79 9.43
CA GLY A 75 -21.35 13.50 8.77
C GLY A 75 -20.63 13.58 7.42
N ARG A 76 -20.23 14.77 6.95
CA ARG A 76 -19.28 14.91 5.84
C ARG A 76 -17.85 14.60 6.27
N ALA A 77 -17.22 13.77 5.46
CA ALA A 77 -15.83 13.39 5.57
C ALA A 77 -14.93 14.55 5.08
N HIS A 78 -14.22 15.20 6.01
CA HIS A 78 -13.21 16.22 5.68
C HIS A 78 -11.81 15.58 5.57
N VAL A 79 -11.12 15.84 4.46
CA VAL A 79 -9.73 15.42 4.27
C VAL A 79 -8.83 16.53 4.77
N CYS A 80 -8.03 16.28 5.81
CA CYS A 80 -7.01 17.22 6.25
C CYS A 80 -5.62 16.71 5.83
N SER A 81 -4.84 17.60 5.25
CA SER A 81 -3.40 17.41 5.06
C SER A 81 -2.68 17.36 6.42
N LEU A 82 -1.55 16.64 6.46
CA LEU A 82 -0.70 16.44 7.63
C LEU A 82 -0.09 17.72 8.23
N THR A 83 -0.13 18.83 7.51
CA THR A 83 0.22 20.15 8.05
C THR A 83 -1.02 20.76 8.71
N GLY A 84 -1.12 20.68 10.04
CA GLY A 84 -2.29 21.06 10.84
C GLY A 84 -2.72 22.55 10.81
N SER A 85 -2.64 23.23 9.66
CA SER A 85 -2.97 24.64 9.49
C SER A 85 -3.80 24.96 8.24
N MET A 86 -4.32 23.98 7.49
CA MET A 86 -5.11 24.28 6.29
C MET A 86 -6.56 23.81 6.41
N SER A 87 -7.45 24.73 6.05
CA SER A 87 -8.91 24.64 6.12
C SER A 87 -9.45 23.37 5.45
N ALA A 88 -10.61 22.91 5.93
CA ALA A 88 -11.29 21.66 5.62
C ALA A 88 -11.77 21.46 4.15
N SER A 89 -11.08 22.05 3.17
CA SER A 89 -11.46 22.09 1.76
C SER A 89 -10.29 21.85 0.80
N GLU A 90 -9.16 21.35 1.28
CA GLU A 90 -8.02 21.15 0.38
C GLU A 90 -8.18 19.88 -0.47
N PRO A 91 -7.95 19.99 -1.79
CA PRO A 91 -7.97 18.85 -2.67
C PRO A 91 -6.92 17.79 -2.25
N TYR A 92 -7.35 16.55 -2.04
CA TYR A 92 -6.45 15.41 -1.80
C TYR A 92 -6.18 14.65 -3.09
N LEU A 93 -4.92 14.64 -3.52
CA LEU A 93 -4.51 13.83 -4.66
C LEU A 93 -4.09 12.45 -4.15
N GLN A 94 -4.85 11.41 -4.53
CA GLN A 94 -4.44 10.03 -4.31
C GLN A 94 -3.08 9.77 -4.95
N SER A 95 -2.25 9.00 -4.28
CA SER A 95 -0.89 8.68 -4.66
C SER A 95 -0.69 7.17 -4.68
N PRO A 96 0.37 6.66 -5.34
CA PRO A 96 0.70 5.23 -5.28
C PRO A 96 0.93 4.70 -3.86
N LEU A 97 1.27 5.58 -2.91
CA LEU A 97 1.39 5.21 -1.50
C LEU A 97 0.04 4.77 -0.91
N ASP A 98 -1.07 5.34 -1.40
CA ASP A 98 -2.42 4.92 -0.99
C ASP A 98 -2.68 3.46 -1.36
N ASP A 99 -2.30 3.05 -2.58
CA ASP A 99 -2.44 1.68 -3.06
C ASP A 99 -1.56 0.72 -2.26
N LEU A 100 -0.35 1.14 -1.88
CA LEU A 100 0.56 0.32 -1.07
C LEU A 100 0.02 0.09 0.36
N TRP A 101 -0.58 1.11 0.98
CA TRP A 101 -1.26 0.96 2.27
C TRP A 101 -2.49 0.06 2.16
N ALA A 102 -3.31 0.25 1.13
CA ALA A 102 -4.46 -0.62 0.83
C ALA A 102 -4.02 -2.08 0.65
N PHE A 103 -2.89 -2.29 -0.02
CA PHE A 103 -2.31 -3.62 -0.23
C PHE A 103 -1.84 -4.23 1.10
N LEU A 104 -1.17 -3.47 1.97
CA LEU A 104 -0.78 -3.94 3.31
C LEU A 104 -2.02 -4.36 4.13
N TYR A 105 -3.06 -3.52 4.20
CA TYR A 105 -4.28 -3.85 4.96
C TYR A 105 -4.91 -5.15 4.46
N ASN A 106 -4.98 -5.34 3.14
CA ASN A 106 -5.50 -6.56 2.54
C ASN A 106 -4.62 -7.77 2.84
N ALA A 107 -3.29 -7.65 2.75
CA ALA A 107 -2.36 -8.73 3.06
C ALA A 107 -2.48 -9.19 4.52
N VAL A 108 -2.55 -8.25 5.46
CA VAL A 108 -2.73 -8.56 6.90
C VAL A 108 -4.11 -9.21 7.12
N TRP A 109 -5.16 -8.66 6.53
CA TRP A 109 -6.50 -9.23 6.65
C TRP A 109 -6.59 -10.66 6.09
N ALA A 110 -5.97 -10.91 4.93
CA ALA A 110 -5.90 -12.24 4.31
C ALA A 110 -5.10 -13.22 5.18
N THR A 111 -3.99 -12.77 5.76
CA THR A 111 -3.17 -13.59 6.68
C THR A 111 -3.99 -14.07 7.90
N LEU A 112 -4.96 -13.29 8.36
CA LEU A 112 -5.83 -13.66 9.49
C LEU A 112 -6.89 -14.72 9.13
N LEU A 113 -7.11 -15.02 7.84
CA LEU A 113 -8.11 -16.01 7.39
C LEU A 113 -7.68 -17.47 7.51
N GLU A 114 -6.40 -17.73 7.73
CA GLU A 114 -5.79 -19.02 7.37
C GLU A 114 -6.38 -20.26 8.09
N VAL A 115 -6.96 -20.15 9.29
CA VAL A 115 -7.45 -21.34 10.01
C VAL A 115 -8.65 -21.04 10.91
N LEU A 116 -9.74 -21.79 10.72
CA LEU A 116 -10.86 -21.94 11.64
C LEU A 116 -10.56 -23.03 12.69
N PRO A 117 -11.05 -22.90 13.94
CA PRO A 117 -11.86 -21.80 14.46
C PRO A 117 -11.00 -20.56 14.75
N MET A 118 -11.56 -19.38 14.46
CA MET A 118 -10.92 -18.11 14.82
C MET A 118 -11.00 -17.91 16.33
N SER A 119 -9.87 -17.57 16.96
CA SER A 119 -9.90 -17.05 18.32
C SER A 119 -10.63 -15.70 18.35
N ASN A 120 -11.23 -15.36 19.49
CA ASN A 120 -11.87 -14.05 19.70
C ASN A 120 -10.93 -12.89 19.34
N GLN A 121 -9.63 -13.03 19.62
CA GLN A 121 -8.62 -12.03 19.27
C GLN A 121 -8.50 -11.81 17.76
N LYS A 122 -8.50 -12.87 16.94
CA LYS A 122 -8.47 -12.74 15.48
C LYS A 122 -9.73 -12.07 14.95
N ILE A 123 -10.89 -12.38 15.54
CA ILE A 123 -12.17 -11.74 15.17
C ILE A 123 -12.09 -10.24 15.44
N ILE A 124 -11.62 -9.85 16.63
CA ILE A 124 -11.40 -8.44 17.00
C ILE A 124 -10.47 -7.76 16.01
N TRP A 125 -9.31 -8.35 15.72
CA TRP A 125 -8.35 -7.76 14.76
C TRP A 125 -8.95 -7.62 13.36
N ARG A 126 -9.71 -8.59 12.88
CA ARG A 126 -10.39 -8.48 11.57
C ARG A 126 -11.40 -7.35 11.53
N LEU A 127 -12.16 -7.15 12.61
CA LEU A 127 -13.10 -6.04 12.72
C LEU A 127 -12.37 -4.70 12.75
N GLN A 128 -11.26 -4.61 13.50
CA GLN A 128 -10.46 -3.39 13.59
C GLN A 128 -9.74 -3.04 12.29
N LEU A 129 -9.24 -4.03 11.54
CA LEU A 129 -8.66 -3.82 10.20
C LEU A 129 -9.70 -3.33 9.18
N ARG A 130 -10.99 -3.65 9.41
CA ARG A 130 -12.11 -3.10 8.64
C ARG A 130 -12.77 -1.90 9.35
N SER A 131 -12.10 -1.29 10.32
CA SER A 131 -12.59 -0.04 10.88
C SER A 131 -12.48 1.07 9.84
N ARG A 132 -13.32 2.10 9.98
CA ARG A 132 -13.15 3.37 9.26
C ARG A 132 -12.03 4.23 9.88
N SER A 133 -11.64 3.94 11.11
CA SER A 133 -10.56 4.63 11.80
C SER A 133 -9.19 4.08 11.35
N VAL A 134 -8.41 4.93 10.68
CA VAL A 134 -7.01 4.65 10.32
C VAL A 134 -6.20 4.23 11.56
N GLY A 135 -6.35 4.97 12.66
CA GLY A 135 -5.63 4.69 13.91
C GLY A 135 -5.99 3.32 14.50
N GLU A 136 -7.23 2.85 14.34
CA GLU A 136 -7.59 1.48 14.73
C GLU A 136 -6.93 0.43 13.83
N ARG A 137 -6.88 0.66 12.50
CA ARG A 137 -6.22 -0.24 11.55
C ARG A 137 -4.73 -0.34 11.84
N GLU A 138 -4.02 0.78 11.90
CA GLU A 138 -2.59 0.82 12.20
C GLU A 138 -2.27 0.27 13.59
N GLY A 139 -3.04 0.67 14.60
CA GLY A 139 -2.87 0.14 15.96
C GLY A 139 -3.06 -1.38 16.00
N THR A 140 -3.92 -1.92 15.13
CA THR A 140 -4.08 -3.37 14.97
C THR A 140 -2.88 -4.01 14.31
N ILE A 141 -2.34 -3.43 13.24
CA ILE A 141 -1.11 -3.91 12.61
C ILE A 141 0.05 -3.91 13.62
N LYS A 142 0.26 -2.81 14.35
CA LYS A 142 1.31 -2.71 15.38
C LYS A 142 1.14 -3.77 16.48
N ARG A 143 -0.11 -4.02 16.92
CA ARG A 143 -0.39 -5.13 17.84
C ARG A 143 -0.06 -6.48 17.23
N ILE A 144 -0.38 -6.70 15.96
CA ILE A 144 -0.05 -7.92 15.22
C ILE A 144 1.46 -8.09 15.04
N THR A 145 2.27 -7.05 14.97
CA THR A 145 3.73 -7.22 14.85
C THR A 145 4.41 -7.38 16.21
N GLN A 146 3.85 -6.82 17.28
CA GLN A 146 4.47 -6.75 18.61
C GLN A 146 4.13 -7.90 19.58
N VAL A 147 3.39 -8.96 19.17
CA VAL A 147 3.00 -10.01 20.12
C VAL A 147 4.19 -10.89 20.53
N GLN A 148 4.67 -10.71 21.76
CA GLN A 148 5.84 -11.43 22.29
C GLN A 148 5.66 -12.98 22.35
N ASP A 149 4.42 -13.46 22.43
CA ASP A 149 4.05 -14.89 22.53
C ASP A 149 3.63 -15.55 21.19
N PHE A 150 4.02 -14.95 20.05
CA PHE A 150 3.56 -15.39 18.73
C PHE A 150 3.65 -16.90 18.51
N GLN A 151 4.76 -17.48 18.97
CA GLN A 151 5.16 -18.87 18.70
C GLN A 151 4.18 -19.93 19.20
N LYS A 152 3.36 -19.64 20.22
CA LYS A 152 2.48 -20.65 20.84
C LYS A 152 0.98 -20.44 20.56
N LYS A 153 0.56 -19.22 20.23
CA LYS A 153 -0.86 -18.83 20.24
C LYS A 153 -1.47 -18.60 18.85
N PHE A 154 -0.65 -18.52 17.80
CA PHE A 154 -1.11 -18.12 16.47
C PHE A 154 -0.71 -19.10 15.37
N PRO A 155 -1.47 -19.15 14.25
CA PRO A 155 -1.16 -20.01 13.12
C PRO A 155 0.23 -19.77 12.55
N PRO A 156 0.83 -20.80 11.91
CA PRO A 156 2.08 -20.68 11.18
C PRO A 156 2.17 -19.43 10.27
N MET A 157 1.19 -19.13 9.42
CA MET A 157 1.30 -17.97 8.51
C MET A 157 1.34 -16.64 9.22
N LEU A 158 0.51 -16.45 10.24
CA LEU A 158 0.55 -15.19 10.97
C LEU A 158 1.93 -14.99 11.65
N ARG A 159 2.56 -16.06 12.13
CA ARG A 159 3.92 -16.02 12.69
C ARG A 159 4.98 -15.74 11.61
N ALA A 160 4.81 -16.31 10.42
CA ALA A 160 5.71 -16.10 9.29
C ALA A 160 5.63 -14.67 8.75
N MET A 161 4.41 -14.15 8.63
CA MET A 161 4.12 -12.85 8.04
C MET A 161 4.34 -11.70 9.01
N ALA A 162 4.29 -11.89 10.33
CA ALA A 162 4.45 -10.79 11.28
C ALA A 162 5.76 -9.97 11.07
N PRO A 163 6.94 -10.59 10.92
CA PRO A 163 8.16 -9.84 10.59
C PRO A 163 8.13 -9.18 9.20
N VAL A 164 7.47 -9.80 8.21
CA VAL A 164 7.29 -9.23 6.87
C VAL A 164 6.45 -7.95 6.96
N ILE A 165 5.36 -8.01 7.73
CA ILE A 165 4.44 -6.90 7.98
C ILE A 165 5.15 -5.77 8.73
N GLU A 166 6.02 -6.11 9.68
CA GLU A 166 6.81 -5.12 10.44
C GLU A 166 7.79 -4.35 9.53
N ASP A 167 8.60 -5.07 8.75
CA ASP A 167 9.54 -4.45 7.81
C ASP A 167 8.81 -3.63 6.74
N TRP A 168 7.66 -4.12 6.27
CA TRP A 168 6.85 -3.42 5.28
C TRP A 168 6.20 -2.17 5.86
N LEU A 169 5.67 -2.23 7.09
CA LEU A 169 5.17 -1.05 7.79
C LEU A 169 6.27 0.01 7.92
N SER A 170 7.48 -0.38 8.32
CA SER A 170 8.62 0.55 8.43
C SER A 170 9.00 1.17 7.07
N ALA A 171 8.95 0.40 5.98
CA ALA A 171 9.20 0.92 4.64
C ALA A 171 8.13 1.93 4.19
N LEU A 172 6.85 1.65 4.47
CA LEU A 172 5.76 2.59 4.16
C LEU A 172 5.87 3.89 4.96
N ASP A 173 6.20 3.80 6.26
CA ASP A 173 6.42 4.99 7.09
C ASP A 173 7.56 5.87 6.50
N GLN A 174 8.68 5.25 6.10
CA GLN A 174 9.80 5.98 5.47
C GLN A 174 9.42 6.60 4.11
N MET A 175 8.65 5.87 3.29
CA MET A 175 8.14 6.37 2.02
C MET A 175 7.18 7.54 2.23
N GLU A 176 6.32 7.47 3.24
CA GLU A 176 5.41 8.55 3.61
C GLU A 176 6.16 9.80 4.02
N GLU A 177 7.18 9.68 4.87
CA GLU A 177 8.04 10.81 5.26
C GLU A 177 8.79 11.40 4.06
N ALA A 178 9.27 10.57 3.14
CA ALA A 178 9.93 11.02 1.91
C ALA A 178 8.94 11.75 0.99
N TRP A 179 7.73 11.21 0.86
CA TRP A 179 6.65 11.79 0.06
C TRP A 179 6.20 13.14 0.60
N GLN A 180 5.98 13.26 1.91
CA GLN A 180 5.62 14.52 2.55
C GLN A 180 6.69 15.59 2.32
N ARG A 181 7.98 15.24 2.42
CA ARG A 181 9.08 16.16 2.11
C ARG A 181 9.08 16.58 0.64
N GLN A 182 8.79 15.64 -0.28
CA GLN A 182 8.70 15.95 -1.70
C GLN A 182 7.52 16.89 -2.01
N GLN A 183 6.34 16.65 -1.42
CA GLN A 183 5.18 17.54 -1.55
C GLN A 183 5.47 18.95 -1.03
N GLN A 184 6.15 19.08 0.12
CA GLN A 184 6.57 20.36 0.66
C GLN A 184 7.54 21.10 -0.26
N LYS A 185 8.44 20.39 -0.94
CA LYS A 185 9.34 21.00 -1.93
C LYS A 185 8.58 21.39 -3.20
N ALA A 186 7.67 20.53 -3.65
CA ALA A 186 6.86 20.73 -4.84
C ALA A 186 5.95 21.98 -4.73
N SER A 187 5.40 22.26 -3.56
CA SER A 187 4.61 23.48 -3.32
C SER A 187 5.39 24.77 -3.57
N THR A 188 6.73 24.73 -3.51
CA THR A 188 7.62 25.86 -3.83
C THR A 188 8.12 25.88 -5.27
N THR A 189 8.00 24.77 -6.03
CA THR A 189 8.69 24.58 -7.33
C THR A 189 7.79 24.21 -8.51
N GLY A 190 6.47 24.07 -8.31
CA GLY A 190 5.51 23.87 -9.41
C GLY A 190 4.63 22.63 -9.31
N GLY A 191 4.42 22.09 -8.10
CA GLY A 191 3.56 20.94 -7.87
C GLY A 191 4.25 19.59 -8.09
N VAL A 192 3.56 18.53 -7.71
CA VAL A 192 4.03 17.15 -7.85
C VAL A 192 3.64 16.64 -9.23
N GLY A 193 4.56 16.00 -9.94
CA GLY A 193 4.34 15.54 -11.30
C GLY A 193 4.25 14.03 -11.45
N PHE A 194 3.96 13.60 -12.68
CA PHE A 194 3.97 12.20 -13.10
C PHE A 194 5.27 11.46 -12.76
N ALA A 195 6.42 12.13 -12.88
CA ALA A 195 7.72 11.52 -12.57
C ALA A 195 7.86 11.16 -11.07
N ASP A 196 7.31 11.99 -10.18
CA ASP A 196 7.31 11.74 -8.74
C ASP A 196 6.35 10.59 -8.39
N PHE A 197 5.18 10.53 -9.03
CA PHE A 197 4.23 9.43 -8.91
C PHE A 197 4.85 8.10 -9.33
N ASN A 198 5.44 8.05 -10.53
CA ASN A 198 6.12 6.86 -11.00
C ASN A 198 7.25 6.45 -10.06
N HIS A 199 8.02 7.41 -9.53
CA HIS A 199 9.04 7.07 -8.54
C HIS A 199 8.48 6.31 -7.36
N LEU A 200 7.42 6.88 -6.77
CA LEU A 200 6.81 6.34 -5.56
C LEU A 200 6.24 4.94 -5.81
N ALA A 201 5.55 4.74 -6.93
CA ALA A 201 4.99 3.45 -7.33
C ALA A 201 6.07 2.37 -7.47
N TYR A 202 7.12 2.64 -8.26
CA TYR A 202 8.19 1.68 -8.51
C TYR A 202 8.98 1.36 -7.24
N SER A 203 9.34 2.39 -6.46
CA SER A 203 10.10 2.19 -5.22
C SER A 203 9.33 1.38 -4.20
N GLY A 204 8.02 1.60 -4.07
CA GLY A 204 7.19 0.81 -3.15
C GLY A 204 7.07 -0.66 -3.54
N VAL A 205 6.86 -0.95 -4.82
CA VAL A 205 6.83 -2.34 -5.32
C VAL A 205 8.19 -3.01 -5.14
N GLN A 206 9.29 -2.30 -5.43
CA GLN A 206 10.65 -2.79 -5.26
C GLN A 206 10.96 -3.10 -3.78
N ASP A 207 10.60 -2.19 -2.87
CA ASP A 207 10.79 -2.39 -1.43
C ASP A 207 9.98 -3.59 -0.93
N PHE A 208 8.73 -3.74 -1.38
CA PHE A 208 7.92 -4.92 -1.08
C PHE A 208 8.60 -6.22 -1.56
N ILE A 209 9.06 -6.28 -2.81
CA ILE A 209 9.75 -7.46 -3.36
C ILE A 209 11.02 -7.78 -2.56
N ARG A 210 11.81 -6.76 -2.21
CA ARG A 210 13.03 -6.91 -1.41
C ARG A 210 12.71 -7.48 -0.04
N ILE A 211 11.73 -6.90 0.66
CA ILE A 211 11.29 -7.37 1.99
C ILE A 211 10.83 -8.82 1.89
N PHE A 212 9.98 -9.14 0.92
CA PHE A 212 9.49 -10.50 0.75
C PHE A 212 10.63 -11.50 0.48
N THR A 213 11.59 -11.11 -0.36
CA THR A 213 12.77 -11.92 -0.67
C THR A 213 13.63 -12.17 0.56
N ASN A 214 13.82 -11.15 1.40
CA ASN A 214 14.58 -11.27 2.66
C ASN A 214 13.93 -12.25 3.65
N HIS A 215 12.61 -12.39 3.60
CA HIS A 215 11.86 -13.31 4.47
C HIS A 215 11.51 -14.65 3.80
N ARG A 216 12.01 -14.91 2.59
CA ARG A 216 11.63 -16.08 1.77
C ARG A 216 11.74 -17.41 2.52
N GLU A 217 12.85 -17.65 3.21
CA GLU A 217 13.08 -18.92 3.92
C GLU A 217 12.06 -19.14 5.04
N ARG A 218 11.72 -18.06 5.77
CA ARG A 218 10.69 -18.08 6.81
C ARG A 218 9.31 -18.40 6.23
N LEU A 219 8.99 -17.82 5.07
CA LEU A 219 7.71 -18.02 4.40
C LEU A 219 7.59 -19.41 3.77
N ALA A 220 8.69 -19.97 3.27
CA ALA A 220 8.74 -21.32 2.73
C ALA A 220 8.43 -22.40 3.79
N GLY A 221 8.82 -22.18 5.05
CA GLY A 221 8.61 -23.14 6.14
C GLY A 221 7.18 -23.20 6.70
N VAL A 222 6.25 -22.40 6.17
CA VAL A 222 4.87 -22.30 6.67
C VAL A 222 3.86 -23.08 5.83
N GLY A 223 4.30 -23.60 4.69
CA GLY A 223 3.62 -24.69 4.03
C GLY A 223 4.62 -25.42 3.16
N ASP A 224 4.82 -26.72 3.42
CA ASP A 224 5.58 -27.62 2.54
C ASP A 224 5.04 -27.61 1.08
N ASP A 225 3.88 -26.97 0.84
CA ASP A 225 3.19 -26.80 -0.44
C ASP A 225 2.90 -25.33 -0.85
N ILE A 226 3.55 -24.32 -0.26
CA ILE A 226 3.38 -22.91 -0.71
C ILE A 226 4.68 -22.34 -1.28
N PRO A 227 5.02 -22.68 -2.54
CA PRO A 227 6.05 -21.94 -3.27
C PRO A 227 5.49 -20.54 -3.59
N VAL A 228 5.86 -19.54 -2.79
CA VAL A 228 5.54 -18.14 -3.12
C VAL A 228 6.66 -17.59 -3.99
N SER A 229 6.33 -17.33 -5.26
CA SER A 229 7.14 -16.55 -6.20
C SER A 229 6.21 -15.51 -6.83
N PHE A 230 6.62 -14.25 -6.88
CA PHE A 230 5.81 -13.19 -7.48
C PHE A 230 6.10 -13.11 -8.97
N GLU A 231 5.05 -13.25 -9.78
CA GLU A 231 5.07 -12.88 -11.20
C GLU A 231 4.12 -11.69 -11.33
N ILE A 232 4.67 -10.47 -11.41
CA ILE A 232 3.88 -9.29 -11.75
C ILE A 232 3.83 -9.26 -13.28
N LEU A 233 2.71 -9.68 -13.86
CA LEU A 233 2.48 -9.53 -15.30
C LEU A 233 2.17 -8.06 -15.60
N TRP A 234 3.19 -7.30 -15.97
CA TRP A 234 3.02 -5.96 -16.50
C TRP A 234 2.91 -6.05 -18.03
N GLN A 235 1.69 -6.12 -18.56
CA GLN A 235 1.49 -5.87 -19.98
C GLN A 235 1.59 -4.36 -20.21
N LEU A 236 2.78 -3.89 -20.58
CA LEU A 236 2.89 -2.59 -21.22
C LEU A 236 2.04 -2.67 -22.49
N GLY A 237 0.99 -1.85 -22.53
CA GLY A 237 0.21 -1.57 -23.74
C GLY A 237 1.13 -0.92 -24.77
N GLY A 238 1.93 -1.74 -25.42
CA GLY A 238 2.76 -1.41 -26.56
C GLY A 238 2.42 -2.39 -27.66
N THR A 239 1.25 -2.20 -28.27
CA THR A 239 1.04 -2.67 -29.65
C THR A 239 2.08 -1.96 -30.51
N THR A 240 3.21 -2.62 -30.69
CA THR A 240 4.04 -2.42 -31.87
C THR A 240 3.25 -3.00 -33.03
N ALA A 241 2.65 -2.09 -33.82
CA ALA A 241 2.38 -2.34 -35.22
C ALA A 241 3.62 -1.93 -36.02
#